data_AF-A0AAN9YCZ1-F1
#
_entry.id   AF-A0AAN9YCZ1-F1
#
_cell.length_a   1.000
_cell.length_b   1.000
_cell.length_c   1.000
_cell.angle_alpha   90.00
_cell.angle_beta   90.00
_cell.angle_gamma   90.00
#
_symmetry.space_group_name_H-M   'P 1'
#
loop_
_entity.id
_entity.type
_entity.pdbx_description
1 polymer ?
#
loop_
_entity_poly.entity_id
_entity_poly.type
_entity_poly.pdbx_seq_one_letter_code
_entity_poly.pdbx_strand_id
1 'polypeptide(L)'
;MLDANSVFRVDGIVAVVTGGGTGIGWNMAEALAVNGARKVYILGRRPDVLKKAAAKYPDIIAPIVCDVTSKESIQSAVDQVSQDVGYINLLIANSGITGPPNHYDPALSLPDLRSKLLSASMEDFTQTFHVNVTGAWFTMASFLELLDAGNKHAVSGEAGAFGAPVTEGVKVPSIQSQVVFTSSLAALSRGYWTAPPYGGSKAAILHLMKHAATNLARFGIRANALAPGLFPSELTTAMLGTRKPEEETPDDHRWIPAQKFGGEEEMAGAILYLASRAGSFTNGMVLLNDALIRASDDIEALISGSKYIKQLIPAIVNIVYHKLLQYDITARAFETRSTSYEGPVDLALTEDSPQILHRKLFLRAYLNKLCSDPSTMEFWYYLDKVGMMHVGRGREHPLHVEYVHIGACLGFIQDTLTEALLSHPRIKMDRKIALVKALNKVIWIQNDLFAKWYVRDGDEFADEMEHHEVEPEGYLDGHKVLDDIEEDNQDGSSSDSAPKSPATPKTCPFSGIPIRTKTDSIPSTRVKTPTTPNTPSIKTTEDGS
;
A
#
# COMPACT_ATOMS: atom_id res chain seq x y z
N MET A 1 -15.63 -22.14 9.38
CA MET A 1 -15.91 -20.90 10.13
C MET A 1 -14.77 -19.95 9.81
N LEU A 2 -15.06 -18.70 9.42
CA LEU A 2 -14.04 -17.68 9.13
C LEU A 2 -13.65 -17.00 10.44
N ASP A 3 -12.62 -17.52 11.12
CA ASP A 3 -12.05 -16.91 12.32
C ASP A 3 -10.58 -16.51 12.10
N ALA A 4 -10.13 -15.45 12.78
CA ALA A 4 -8.79 -14.89 12.56
C ALA A 4 -7.67 -15.92 12.79
N ASN A 5 -7.81 -16.82 13.78
CA ASN A 5 -6.82 -17.85 14.03
C ASN A 5 -6.74 -18.82 12.84
N SER A 6 -7.87 -19.30 12.32
CA SER A 6 -7.90 -20.19 11.16
C SER A 6 -7.33 -19.58 9.88
N VAL A 7 -7.36 -18.25 9.76
CA VAL A 7 -6.86 -17.52 8.59
C VAL A 7 -5.35 -17.33 8.65
N PHE A 8 -4.80 -17.04 9.83
CA PHE A 8 -3.38 -16.70 10.02
C PHE A 8 -2.49 -17.83 10.56
N ARG A 9 -3.06 -18.94 11.04
CA ARG A 9 -2.26 -20.09 11.50
C ARG A 9 -1.49 -20.74 10.33
N VAL A 10 -0.32 -21.28 10.68
CA VAL A 10 0.61 -21.92 9.74
C VAL A 10 0.89 -23.37 10.14
N ASP A 11 -0.14 -24.06 10.64
CA ASP A 11 -0.04 -25.43 11.13
C ASP A 11 0.56 -26.38 10.10
N GLY A 12 1.66 -27.03 10.48
CA GLY A 12 2.32 -28.00 9.61
C GLY A 12 3.33 -27.39 8.63
N ILE A 13 3.48 -26.06 8.58
CA ILE A 13 4.40 -25.41 7.63
C ILE A 13 5.85 -25.80 7.94
N VAL A 14 6.63 -26.06 6.89
CA VAL A 14 8.09 -26.23 6.97
C VAL A 14 8.75 -25.02 6.30
N ALA A 15 9.56 -24.28 7.06
CA ALA A 15 10.14 -23.03 6.60
C ALA A 15 11.67 -22.98 6.72
N VAL A 16 12.31 -22.21 5.85
CA VAL A 16 13.74 -21.89 5.89
C VAL A 16 13.89 -20.38 5.92
N VAL A 17 14.70 -19.85 6.85
CA VAL A 17 14.92 -18.41 7.03
C VAL A 17 16.42 -18.11 7.03
N THR A 18 16.91 -17.46 5.97
CA THR A 18 18.31 -17.01 5.94
C THR A 18 18.50 -15.76 6.79
N GLY A 19 19.60 -15.67 7.53
CA GLY A 19 19.77 -14.64 8.54
C GLY A 19 18.76 -14.76 9.70
N GLY A 20 18.24 -15.96 9.96
CA GLY A 20 17.17 -16.21 10.95
C GLY A 20 17.62 -16.17 12.41
N GLY A 21 18.91 -15.93 12.70
CA GLY A 21 19.43 -15.94 14.07
C GLY A 21 19.29 -14.63 14.84
N THR A 22 19.03 -13.49 14.17
CA THR A 22 18.90 -12.16 14.79
C THR A 22 17.90 -11.27 14.06
N GLY A 23 17.48 -10.18 14.72
CA GLY A 23 16.68 -9.11 14.13
C GLY A 23 15.38 -9.59 13.48
N ILE A 24 15.02 -9.00 12.34
CA ILE A 24 13.78 -9.33 11.63
C ILE A 24 13.71 -10.79 11.16
N GLY A 25 14.85 -11.41 10.85
CA GLY A 25 14.91 -12.83 10.48
C GLY A 25 14.50 -13.72 11.65
N TRP A 26 14.97 -13.40 12.85
CA TRP A 26 14.56 -14.08 14.07
C TRP A 26 13.07 -13.86 14.36
N ASN A 27 12.58 -12.62 14.26
CA ASN A 27 11.16 -12.31 14.51
C ASN A 27 10.24 -13.12 13.58
N MET A 28 10.61 -13.27 12.31
CA MET A 28 9.87 -14.10 11.37
C MET A 28 9.92 -15.60 11.73
N ALA A 29 11.09 -16.12 12.12
CA ALA A 29 11.25 -17.51 12.51
C ALA A 29 10.45 -17.85 13.79
N GLU A 30 10.51 -16.97 14.80
CA GLU A 30 9.76 -17.08 16.05
C GLU A 30 8.25 -17.00 15.80
N ALA A 31 7.79 -16.06 14.97
CA ALA A 31 6.38 -15.95 14.60
C ALA A 31 5.85 -17.25 13.97
N LEU A 32 6.60 -17.87 13.06
CA LEU A 32 6.21 -19.15 12.45
C LEU A 32 6.18 -20.28 13.49
N ALA A 33 7.20 -20.37 14.34
CA ALA A 33 7.30 -21.42 15.36
C ALA A 33 6.13 -21.37 16.37
N VAL A 34 5.81 -20.17 16.87
CA VAL A 34 4.73 -19.98 17.86
C VAL A 34 3.34 -20.20 17.26
N ASN A 35 3.18 -20.07 15.93
CA ASN A 35 1.90 -20.15 15.24
C ASN A 35 1.67 -21.46 14.45
N GLY A 36 2.39 -22.53 14.81
CA GLY A 36 2.07 -23.89 14.38
C GLY A 36 3.01 -24.50 13.34
N ALA A 37 4.14 -23.85 13.02
CA ALA A 37 5.11 -24.45 12.12
C ALA A 37 5.59 -25.82 12.61
N ARG A 38 5.64 -26.78 11.70
CA ARG A 38 6.21 -28.11 11.95
C ARG A 38 7.71 -28.03 12.18
N LYS A 39 8.39 -27.24 11.34
CA LYS A 39 9.84 -27.05 11.42
C LYS A 39 10.24 -25.71 10.82
N VAL A 40 11.21 -25.03 11.43
CA VAL A 40 11.81 -23.81 10.92
C VAL A 40 13.33 -23.93 10.95
N TYR A 41 13.97 -23.89 9.79
CA TYR A 41 15.43 -23.89 9.69
C TYR A 41 15.94 -22.45 9.65
N ILE A 42 16.78 -22.08 10.63
CA ILE A 42 17.44 -20.77 10.64
C ILE A 42 18.87 -20.91 10.11
N LEU A 43 19.14 -20.21 9.01
CA LEU A 43 20.43 -20.27 8.31
C LEU A 43 21.27 -19.03 8.64
N GLY A 44 22.57 -19.23 8.82
CA GLY A 44 23.50 -18.12 9.00
C GLY A 44 24.94 -18.55 9.24
N ARG A 45 25.86 -17.58 9.31
CA ARG A 45 27.31 -17.85 9.40
C ARG A 45 27.82 -18.06 10.83
N ARG A 46 27.08 -17.56 11.83
CA ARG A 46 27.51 -17.52 13.24
C ARG A 46 26.89 -18.69 14.01
N PRO A 47 27.61 -19.82 14.23
CA PRO A 47 27.02 -21.01 14.84
C PRO A 47 26.49 -20.77 16.26
N ASP A 48 27.21 -20.01 17.08
CA ASP A 48 26.80 -19.77 18.48
C ASP A 48 25.52 -18.94 18.57
N VAL A 49 25.37 -17.95 17.67
CA VAL A 49 24.17 -17.12 17.58
C VAL A 49 22.96 -17.97 17.15
N LEU A 50 23.13 -18.83 16.14
CA LEU A 50 22.06 -19.72 15.68
C LEU A 50 21.66 -20.73 16.76
N LYS A 51 22.63 -21.36 17.43
CA LYS A 51 22.36 -22.32 18.51
C LYS A 51 21.59 -21.66 19.66
N LYS A 52 22.00 -20.45 20.06
CA LYS A 52 21.31 -19.68 21.11
C LYS A 52 19.87 -19.34 20.71
N ALA A 53 19.64 -18.95 19.47
CA ALA A 53 18.31 -18.66 18.93
C ALA A 53 17.43 -19.91 18.91
N ALA A 54 17.93 -21.01 18.34
CA ALA A 54 17.22 -22.28 18.24
C ALA A 54 16.87 -22.89 19.61
N ALA A 55 17.68 -22.66 20.63
CA ALA A 55 17.44 -23.16 21.99
C ALA A 55 16.13 -22.66 22.63
N LYS A 56 15.52 -21.58 22.12
CA LYS A 56 14.19 -21.12 22.57
C LYS A 56 13.07 -22.08 22.16
N TYR A 57 13.20 -22.76 21.02
CA TYR A 57 12.19 -23.68 20.48
C TYR A 57 12.89 -24.93 19.88
N PRO A 58 13.57 -25.75 20.69
CA PRO A 58 14.50 -26.77 20.21
C PRO A 58 13.87 -27.86 19.34
N ASP A 59 12.57 -28.12 19.52
CA ASP A 59 11.85 -29.13 18.75
C ASP A 59 11.43 -28.60 17.36
N ILE A 60 11.19 -27.29 17.25
CA ILE A 60 10.65 -26.65 16.05
C ILE A 60 11.76 -25.97 15.23
N ILE A 61 12.66 -25.24 15.88
CA ILE A 61 13.70 -24.44 15.22
C ILE A 61 15.02 -25.22 15.17
N ALA A 62 15.55 -25.43 13.97
CA ALA A 62 16.82 -26.09 13.73
C ALA A 62 17.86 -25.10 13.15
N PRO A 63 19.06 -24.98 13.74
CA PRO A 63 20.11 -24.11 13.22
C PRO A 63 20.92 -24.82 12.13
N ILE A 64 21.17 -24.15 11.00
CA ILE A 64 22.07 -24.63 9.94
C ILE A 64 23.11 -23.56 9.64
N VAL A 65 24.39 -23.93 9.69
CA VAL A 65 25.47 -23.03 9.28
C VAL A 65 25.46 -22.91 7.76
N CYS A 66 25.27 -21.69 7.27
CA CYS A 66 25.20 -21.42 5.84
C CYS A 66 25.72 -20.01 5.54
N ASP A 67 26.64 -19.91 4.59
CA ASP A 67 27.02 -18.66 3.95
C ASP A 67 26.30 -18.52 2.60
N VAL A 68 25.41 -17.55 2.49
CA VAL A 68 24.61 -17.32 1.26
C VAL A 68 25.46 -16.82 0.09
N THR A 69 26.74 -16.49 0.31
CA THR A 69 27.66 -16.14 -0.78
C THR A 69 28.42 -17.34 -1.36
N SER A 70 28.25 -18.55 -0.81
CA SER A 70 28.83 -19.79 -1.34
C SER A 70 27.75 -20.76 -1.79
N LYS A 71 27.83 -21.20 -3.05
CA LYS A 71 26.89 -22.19 -3.60
C LYS A 71 27.01 -23.54 -2.91
N GLU A 72 28.23 -23.93 -2.57
CA GLU A 72 28.54 -25.17 -1.87
C GLU A 72 27.94 -25.14 -0.46
N SER A 73 28.04 -24.00 0.23
CA SER A 73 27.43 -23.81 1.54
C SER A 73 25.90 -23.85 1.47
N ILE A 74 25.29 -23.19 0.47
CA ILE A 74 23.84 -23.25 0.23
C ILE A 74 23.41 -24.70 -0.07
N GLN A 75 24.13 -25.41 -0.94
CA GLN A 75 23.83 -26.79 -1.29
C GLN A 75 23.92 -27.71 -0.07
N SER A 76 24.95 -27.55 0.77
CA SER A 76 25.05 -28.31 2.02
C SER A 76 23.86 -28.05 2.96
N ALA A 77 23.29 -26.85 2.96
CA ALA A 77 22.08 -26.55 3.71
C ALA A 77 20.83 -27.22 3.08
N VAL A 78 20.72 -27.22 1.74
CA VAL A 78 19.66 -27.94 1.01
C VAL A 78 19.72 -29.44 1.32
N ASP A 79 20.91 -30.04 1.27
CA ASP A 79 21.12 -31.47 1.53
C ASP A 79 20.70 -31.85 2.95
N GLN A 80 21.03 -31.01 3.95
CA GLN A 80 20.60 -31.21 5.33
C GLN A 80 19.08 -31.14 5.50
N VAL A 81 18.42 -30.14 4.90
CA VAL A 81 16.95 -30.01 4.95
C VAL A 81 16.27 -31.17 4.20
N SER A 82 16.84 -31.57 3.07
CA SER A 82 16.37 -32.71 2.28
C SER A 82 16.46 -34.03 3.06
N GLN A 83 17.57 -34.25 3.78
CA GLN A 83 17.76 -35.44 4.60
C GLN A 83 16.83 -35.46 5.83
N ASP A 84 16.54 -34.31 6.42
CA ASP A 84 15.71 -34.20 7.64
C ASP A 84 14.21 -34.30 7.33
N VAL A 85 13.69 -33.45 6.44
CA VAL A 85 12.24 -33.36 6.15
C VAL A 85 11.89 -33.63 4.69
N GLY A 86 12.82 -33.43 3.75
CA GLY A 86 12.63 -33.75 2.32
C GLY A 86 11.81 -32.74 1.53
N TYR A 87 11.27 -31.70 2.16
CA TYR A 87 10.52 -30.63 1.51
C TYR A 87 10.53 -29.34 2.34
N ILE A 88 10.18 -28.23 1.71
CA ILE A 88 9.85 -26.98 2.39
C ILE A 88 8.61 -26.35 1.75
N ASN A 89 7.87 -25.55 2.51
CA ASN A 89 6.74 -24.76 2.00
C ASN A 89 7.09 -23.28 1.85
N LEU A 90 8.01 -22.78 2.69
CA LEU A 90 8.36 -21.36 2.74
C LEU A 90 9.87 -21.17 2.79
N LEU A 91 10.42 -20.42 1.84
CA LEU A 91 11.78 -19.89 1.91
C LEU A 91 11.72 -18.38 2.14
N ILE A 92 12.31 -17.91 3.23
CA ILE A 92 12.53 -16.49 3.50
C ILE A 92 14.01 -16.17 3.20
N ALA A 93 14.24 -15.58 2.02
CA ALA A 93 15.54 -15.07 1.61
C ALA A 93 15.78 -13.69 2.26
N ASN A 94 16.23 -13.71 3.53
CA ASN A 94 16.34 -12.54 4.39
C ASN A 94 17.77 -12.01 4.62
N SER A 95 18.80 -12.84 4.49
CA SER A 95 20.20 -12.42 4.67
C SER A 95 20.53 -11.13 3.91
N GLY A 96 21.14 -10.16 4.58
CA GLY A 96 21.60 -8.93 3.94
C GLY A 96 22.55 -8.09 4.79
N ILE A 97 23.23 -7.16 4.13
CA ILE A 97 24.17 -6.19 4.70
C ILE A 97 23.86 -4.77 4.22
N THR A 98 24.26 -3.75 4.98
CA THR A 98 24.08 -2.34 4.62
C THR A 98 25.08 -1.86 3.58
N GLY A 99 26.25 -2.50 3.47
CA GLY A 99 27.32 -2.00 2.63
C GLY A 99 27.98 -0.72 3.18
N PRO A 100 28.83 -0.07 2.37
CA PRO A 100 29.54 1.13 2.79
C PRO A 100 28.59 2.33 2.97
N PRO A 101 28.81 3.21 3.98
CA PRO A 101 27.89 4.29 4.36
C PRO A 101 27.97 5.52 3.43
N ASN A 102 28.40 5.35 2.19
CA ASN A 102 28.74 6.42 1.25
C ASN A 102 27.49 7.00 0.61
N HIS A 103 26.75 7.81 1.37
CA HIS A 103 25.51 8.42 0.93
C HIS A 103 25.68 9.90 0.56
N TYR A 104 24.71 10.45 -0.17
CA TYR A 104 24.67 11.87 -0.51
C TYR A 104 24.55 12.73 0.75
N ASP A 105 25.16 13.91 0.75
CA ASP A 105 25.16 14.80 1.91
C ASP A 105 24.97 16.26 1.44
N PRO A 106 23.78 16.84 1.65
CA PRO A 106 23.50 18.19 1.18
C PRO A 106 24.29 19.27 1.95
N ALA A 107 24.92 18.92 3.08
CA ALA A 107 25.72 19.86 3.86
C ALA A 107 27.18 19.99 3.37
N LEU A 108 27.63 19.11 2.47
CA LEU A 108 29.01 19.08 1.98
C LEU A 108 29.20 19.93 0.71
N SER A 109 30.40 20.49 0.54
CA SER A 109 30.82 21.07 -0.74
C SER A 109 30.92 19.97 -1.81
N LEU A 110 30.81 20.32 -3.10
CA LEU A 110 30.92 19.32 -4.17
C LEU A 110 32.25 18.54 -4.15
N PRO A 111 33.43 19.16 -3.92
CA PRO A 111 34.68 18.41 -3.73
C PRO A 111 34.65 17.43 -2.55
N ASP A 112 34.11 17.83 -1.40
CA ASP A 112 34.02 16.98 -0.21
C ASP A 112 33.02 15.85 -0.41
N LEU A 113 31.88 16.14 -1.04
CA LEU A 113 30.89 15.15 -1.44
C LEU A 113 31.50 14.12 -2.39
N ARG A 114 32.27 14.56 -3.40
CA ARG A 114 32.99 13.66 -4.31
C ARG A 114 33.97 12.77 -3.54
N SER A 115 34.75 13.35 -2.63
CA SER A 115 35.69 12.61 -1.78
C SER A 115 34.98 11.56 -0.92
N LYS A 116 33.87 11.94 -0.27
CA LYS A 116 33.02 11.03 0.53
C LYS A 116 32.43 9.90 -0.31
N LEU A 117 31.90 10.19 -1.49
CA LEU A 117 31.31 9.16 -2.35
C LEU A 117 32.36 8.16 -2.85
N LEU A 118 33.58 8.64 -3.16
CA LEU A 118 34.69 7.81 -3.65
C LEU A 118 35.50 7.12 -2.54
N SER A 119 35.16 7.30 -1.26
CA SER A 119 35.97 6.77 -0.15
C SER A 119 35.85 5.26 0.05
N ALA A 120 34.77 4.64 -0.45
CA ALA A 120 34.58 3.19 -0.39
C ALA A 120 35.13 2.54 -1.65
N SER A 121 35.61 1.30 -1.49
CA SER A 121 36.06 0.52 -2.62
C SER A 121 34.89 0.09 -3.50
N MET A 122 35.16 -0.12 -4.80
CA MET A 122 34.18 -0.73 -5.70
C MET A 122 33.83 -2.18 -5.28
N GLU A 123 34.75 -2.86 -4.59
CA GLU A 123 34.54 -4.21 -4.06
C GLU A 123 33.50 -4.20 -2.94
N ASP A 124 33.58 -3.29 -1.96
CA ASP A 124 32.59 -3.18 -0.88
C ASP A 124 31.20 -2.83 -1.42
N PHE A 125 31.15 -1.96 -2.44
CA PHE A 125 29.91 -1.66 -3.14
C PHE A 125 29.32 -2.92 -3.77
N THR A 126 30.13 -3.67 -4.53
CA THR A 126 29.71 -4.88 -5.23
C THR A 126 29.34 -5.99 -4.24
N GLN A 127 30.04 -6.10 -3.12
CA GLN A 127 29.79 -7.10 -2.08
C GLN A 127 28.39 -6.93 -1.47
N THR A 128 27.89 -5.68 -1.40
CA THR A 128 26.51 -5.41 -0.98
C THR A 128 25.49 -6.07 -1.91
N PHE A 129 25.69 -5.96 -3.23
CA PHE A 129 24.88 -6.66 -4.22
C PHE A 129 25.10 -8.17 -4.17
N HIS A 130 26.35 -8.62 -3.98
CA HIS A 130 26.68 -10.03 -3.92
C HIS A 130 25.91 -10.74 -2.80
N VAL A 131 25.85 -10.15 -1.60
CA VAL A 131 25.07 -10.72 -0.50
C VAL A 131 23.56 -10.53 -0.72
N ASN A 132 23.11 -9.29 -0.95
CA ASN A 132 21.69 -8.93 -0.90
C ASN A 132 20.90 -9.38 -2.15
N VAL A 133 21.57 -9.59 -3.28
CA VAL A 133 20.94 -9.90 -4.56
C VAL A 133 21.38 -11.28 -5.03
N THR A 134 22.68 -11.46 -5.28
CA THR A 134 23.21 -12.73 -5.79
C THR A 134 22.96 -13.86 -4.79
N GLY A 135 23.31 -13.66 -3.51
CA GLY A 135 23.10 -14.67 -2.48
C GLY A 135 21.63 -15.03 -2.29
N ALA A 136 20.74 -14.03 -2.26
CA ALA A 136 19.30 -14.26 -2.17
C ALA A 136 18.75 -15.03 -3.39
N TRP A 137 19.17 -14.67 -4.60
CA TRP A 137 18.76 -15.33 -5.84
C TRP A 137 19.24 -16.79 -5.91
N PHE A 138 20.52 -17.04 -5.63
CA PHE A 138 21.07 -18.40 -5.64
C PHE A 138 20.50 -19.25 -4.51
N THR A 139 20.19 -18.66 -3.35
CA THR A 139 19.44 -19.37 -2.30
C THR A 139 18.06 -19.80 -2.82
N MET A 140 17.28 -18.89 -3.43
CA MET A 140 16.00 -19.26 -4.04
C MET A 140 16.16 -20.39 -5.05
N ALA A 141 17.11 -20.26 -5.98
CA ALA A 141 17.33 -21.25 -7.04
C ALA A 141 17.65 -22.64 -6.48
N SER A 142 18.53 -22.74 -5.47
CA SER A 142 18.93 -24.01 -4.86
C SER A 142 17.81 -24.72 -4.10
N PHE A 143 16.82 -23.98 -3.59
CA PHE A 143 15.71 -24.56 -2.81
C PHE A 143 14.45 -24.87 -3.64
N LEU A 144 14.45 -24.63 -4.97
CA LEU A 144 13.26 -24.82 -5.81
C LEU A 144 12.71 -26.25 -5.80
N GLU A 145 13.59 -27.26 -5.79
CA GLU A 145 13.15 -28.66 -5.76
C GLU A 145 12.46 -29.01 -4.44
N LEU A 146 12.94 -28.47 -3.31
CA LEU A 146 12.30 -28.67 -2.02
C LEU A 146 10.96 -27.91 -1.90
N LEU A 147 10.82 -26.76 -2.54
CA LEU A 147 9.56 -26.02 -2.62
C LEU A 147 8.51 -26.77 -3.44
N ASP A 148 8.91 -27.32 -4.59
CA ASP A 148 8.08 -28.19 -5.43
C ASP A 148 7.70 -29.49 -4.70
N ALA A 149 8.65 -30.08 -3.95
CA ALA A 149 8.35 -31.21 -3.06
C ALA A 149 7.31 -30.84 -2.00
N GLY A 150 7.31 -29.60 -1.48
CA GLY A 150 6.29 -29.12 -0.54
C GLY A 150 4.89 -29.05 -1.15
N ASN A 151 4.78 -28.62 -2.42
CA ASN A 151 3.52 -28.66 -3.17
C ASN A 151 3.04 -30.10 -3.41
N LYS A 152 3.95 -31.03 -3.69
CA LYS A 152 3.61 -32.46 -3.85
C LYS A 152 3.17 -33.09 -2.52
N HIS A 153 3.84 -32.72 -1.42
CA HIS A 153 3.47 -33.14 -0.08
C HIS A 153 2.05 -32.70 0.29
N ALA A 154 1.69 -31.44 0.00
CA ALA A 154 0.34 -30.92 0.20
C ALA A 154 -0.76 -31.78 -0.45
N VAL A 155 -0.51 -32.34 -1.64
CA VAL A 155 -1.51 -33.14 -2.40
C VAL A 155 -1.33 -34.65 -2.23
N SER A 156 -0.46 -35.09 -1.32
CA SER A 156 -0.15 -36.51 -1.09
C SER A 156 -1.27 -37.29 -0.40
N GLY A 157 -2.18 -36.61 0.29
CA GLY A 157 -3.20 -37.21 1.15
C GLY A 157 -2.72 -37.49 2.58
N GLU A 158 -1.50 -37.11 2.94
CA GLU A 158 -1.02 -37.17 4.32
C GLU A 158 -1.83 -36.23 5.24
N ALA A 159 -2.33 -36.77 6.35
CA ALA A 159 -3.10 -35.99 7.32
C ALA A 159 -2.24 -34.88 7.93
N GLY A 160 -2.73 -33.64 7.90
CA GLY A 160 -2.01 -32.49 8.44
C GLY A 160 -0.95 -31.89 7.50
N ALA A 161 -0.90 -32.31 6.23
CA ALA A 161 -0.06 -31.66 5.23
C ALA A 161 -0.44 -30.18 5.06
N PHE A 162 0.54 -29.28 5.20
CA PHE A 162 0.31 -27.86 5.04
C PHE A 162 -0.14 -27.54 3.60
N GLY A 163 -1.23 -26.78 3.47
CA GLY A 163 -1.78 -26.42 2.16
C GLY A 163 -2.52 -27.56 1.45
N ALA A 164 -2.96 -28.61 2.18
CA ALA A 164 -3.79 -29.66 1.61
C ALA A 164 -5.03 -29.09 0.88
N PRO A 165 -5.46 -29.71 -0.24
CA PRO A 165 -6.64 -29.27 -0.98
C PRO A 165 -7.90 -29.22 -0.10
N VAL A 166 -8.70 -28.16 -0.28
CA VAL A 166 -9.99 -28.03 0.44
C VAL A 166 -11.02 -29.04 -0.08
N THR A 167 -10.95 -29.35 -1.38
CA THR A 167 -11.86 -30.27 -2.05
C THR A 167 -11.15 -31.58 -2.38
N GLU A 168 -11.75 -32.70 -2.00
CA GLU A 168 -11.23 -34.03 -2.29
C GLU A 168 -11.10 -34.27 -3.80
N GLY A 169 -10.00 -34.91 -4.23
CA GLY A 169 -9.72 -35.18 -5.65
C GLY A 169 -9.05 -34.02 -6.41
N VAL A 170 -8.95 -32.82 -5.83
CA VAL A 170 -8.20 -31.69 -6.42
C VAL A 170 -6.69 -31.90 -6.21
N LYS A 171 -5.91 -31.82 -7.28
CA LYS A 171 -4.44 -32.01 -7.27
C LYS A 171 -3.66 -30.69 -7.18
N VAL A 172 -4.27 -29.66 -6.60
CA VAL A 172 -3.67 -28.33 -6.44
C VAL A 172 -3.69 -27.97 -4.96
N PRO A 173 -2.55 -27.58 -4.37
CA PRO A 173 -2.50 -27.12 -2.98
C PRO A 173 -3.43 -25.92 -2.75
N SER A 174 -4.10 -25.88 -1.60
CA SER A 174 -4.86 -24.71 -1.16
C SER A 174 -3.95 -23.55 -0.74
N ILE A 175 -2.72 -23.86 -0.33
CA ILE A 175 -1.64 -22.91 -0.10
C ILE A 175 -0.41 -23.42 -0.83
N GLN A 176 -0.01 -22.67 -1.85
CA GLN A 176 1.18 -22.97 -2.63
C GLN A 176 2.45 -22.58 -1.87
N SER A 177 3.50 -23.40 -2.03
CA SER A 177 4.86 -23.10 -1.59
C SER A 177 5.31 -21.74 -2.14
N GLN A 178 6.17 -21.04 -1.40
CA GLN A 178 6.59 -19.70 -1.79
C GLN A 178 8.00 -19.31 -1.35
N VAL A 179 8.50 -18.27 -2.01
CA VAL A 179 9.70 -17.55 -1.61
C VAL A 179 9.34 -16.11 -1.23
N VAL A 180 9.76 -15.69 -0.04
CA VAL A 180 9.65 -14.31 0.43
C VAL A 180 11.04 -13.68 0.46
N PHE A 181 11.24 -12.65 -0.35
CA PHE A 181 12.47 -11.87 -0.35
C PHE A 181 12.37 -10.72 0.63
N THR A 182 13.42 -10.50 1.43
CA THR A 182 13.47 -9.31 2.30
C THR A 182 14.14 -8.16 1.56
N SER A 183 13.33 -7.20 1.13
CA SER A 183 13.77 -5.93 0.57
C SER A 183 13.94 -4.87 1.68
N SER A 184 13.55 -3.62 1.43
CA SER A 184 13.53 -2.50 2.38
C SER A 184 12.75 -1.34 1.76
N LEU A 185 12.20 -0.46 2.59
CA LEU A 185 11.79 0.89 2.17
C LEU A 185 12.87 1.60 1.34
N ALA A 186 14.14 1.37 1.65
CA ALA A 186 15.28 1.93 0.92
C ALA A 186 15.26 1.63 -0.59
N ALA A 187 14.57 0.57 -1.02
CA ALA A 187 14.37 0.25 -2.44
C ALA A 187 13.47 1.26 -3.17
N LEU A 188 12.59 1.95 -2.43
CA LEU A 188 11.62 2.91 -2.94
C LEU A 188 12.01 4.36 -2.61
N SER A 189 12.92 4.54 -1.64
CA SER A 189 13.43 5.83 -1.24
C SER A 189 14.44 6.39 -2.25
N ARG A 190 14.36 7.72 -2.48
CA ARG A 190 15.36 8.50 -3.23
C ARG A 190 16.08 9.50 -2.32
N GLY A 191 15.92 9.35 -1.01
CA GLY A 191 16.48 10.24 -0.01
C GLY A 191 17.99 10.12 0.11
N TYR A 192 18.66 11.23 0.43
CA TYR A 192 20.12 11.30 0.55
C TYR A 192 20.67 10.44 1.70
N TRP A 193 19.84 10.04 2.67
CA TRP A 193 20.22 9.19 3.80
C TRP A 193 20.37 7.71 3.43
N THR A 194 19.88 7.29 2.26
CA THR A 194 20.02 5.91 1.79
C THR A 194 21.35 5.73 1.07
N ALA A 195 22.20 4.84 1.57
CA ALA A 195 23.44 4.48 0.88
C ALA A 195 23.10 3.85 -0.49
N PRO A 196 23.67 4.37 -1.61
CA PRO A 196 23.44 3.84 -2.95
C PRO A 196 23.63 2.32 -3.12
N PRO A 197 24.66 1.66 -2.55
CA PRO A 197 24.78 0.20 -2.70
C PRO A 197 23.63 -0.55 -2.02
N TYR A 198 23.20 -0.09 -0.84
CA TYR A 198 22.06 -0.70 -0.14
C TYR A 198 20.76 -0.52 -0.91
N GLY A 199 20.38 0.74 -1.19
CA GLY A 199 19.14 1.07 -1.89
C GLY A 199 19.06 0.40 -3.26
N GLY A 200 20.17 0.44 -4.02
CA GLY A 200 20.27 -0.25 -5.30
C GLY A 200 20.11 -1.76 -5.19
N SER A 201 20.75 -2.40 -4.21
CA SER A 201 20.61 -3.85 -3.99
C SER A 201 19.17 -4.25 -3.61
N LYS A 202 18.49 -3.43 -2.79
CA LYS A 202 17.12 -3.68 -2.36
C LYS A 202 16.10 -3.42 -3.48
N ALA A 203 16.37 -2.47 -4.37
CA ALA A 203 15.59 -2.29 -5.61
C ALA A 203 15.80 -3.46 -6.58
N ALA A 204 17.04 -3.93 -6.74
CA ALA A 204 17.36 -5.06 -7.61
C ALA A 204 16.65 -6.35 -7.17
N ILE A 205 16.64 -6.67 -5.87
CA ILE A 205 15.95 -7.88 -5.38
C ILE A 205 14.43 -7.78 -5.53
N LEU A 206 13.81 -6.60 -5.45
CA LEU A 206 12.38 -6.43 -5.76
C LEU A 206 12.09 -6.79 -7.21
N HIS A 207 12.94 -6.34 -8.13
CA HIS A 207 12.77 -6.66 -9.55
C HIS A 207 12.96 -8.16 -9.81
N LEU A 208 13.99 -8.79 -9.24
CA LEU A 208 14.19 -10.24 -9.34
C LEU A 208 13.04 -11.03 -8.73
N MET A 209 12.43 -10.56 -7.64
CA MET A 209 11.22 -11.16 -7.08
C MET A 209 10.07 -11.12 -8.08
N LYS A 210 9.83 -9.99 -8.77
CA LYS A 210 8.80 -9.91 -9.82
C LYS A 210 9.07 -10.89 -10.96
N HIS A 211 10.33 -11.03 -11.37
CA HIS A 211 10.73 -12.06 -12.33
C HIS A 211 10.42 -13.47 -11.83
N ALA A 212 10.78 -13.80 -10.58
CA ALA A 212 10.50 -15.10 -9.97
C ALA A 212 8.99 -15.37 -9.88
N ALA A 213 8.18 -14.38 -9.47
CA ALA A 213 6.74 -14.51 -9.32
C ALA A 213 6.04 -14.96 -10.61
N THR A 214 6.44 -14.37 -11.75
CA THR A 214 5.91 -14.74 -13.06
C THR A 214 6.43 -16.10 -13.54
N ASN A 215 7.73 -16.36 -13.40
CA ASN A 215 8.35 -17.55 -14.00
C ASN A 215 8.16 -18.83 -13.18
N LEU A 216 7.95 -18.71 -11.87
CA LEU A 216 7.70 -19.84 -10.97
C LEU A 216 6.21 -20.21 -10.84
N ALA A 217 5.30 -19.33 -11.30
CA ALA A 217 3.85 -19.58 -11.25
C ALA A 217 3.44 -20.90 -11.93
N ARG A 218 4.10 -21.28 -13.04
CA ARG A 218 3.83 -22.56 -13.74
C ARG A 218 4.17 -23.80 -12.92
N PHE A 219 5.02 -23.65 -11.90
CA PHE A 219 5.38 -24.71 -10.95
C PHE A 219 4.54 -24.62 -9.66
N GLY A 220 3.55 -23.71 -9.61
CA GLY A 220 2.77 -23.44 -8.42
C GLY A 220 3.61 -22.92 -7.25
N ILE A 221 4.73 -22.22 -7.53
CA ILE A 221 5.56 -21.59 -6.51
C ILE A 221 5.37 -20.09 -6.62
N ARG A 222 4.97 -19.46 -5.51
CA ARG A 222 4.77 -18.01 -5.43
C ARG A 222 6.06 -17.31 -5.05
N ALA A 223 6.20 -16.06 -5.46
CA ALA A 223 7.27 -15.20 -4.95
C ALA A 223 6.71 -13.85 -4.54
N ASN A 224 7.03 -13.41 -3.32
CA ASN A 224 6.62 -12.12 -2.78
C ASN A 224 7.84 -11.44 -2.13
N ALA A 225 7.72 -10.16 -1.82
CA ALA A 225 8.74 -9.43 -1.07
C ALA A 225 8.11 -8.74 0.15
N LEU A 226 8.86 -8.72 1.24
CA LEU A 226 8.60 -7.90 2.41
C LEU A 226 9.59 -6.72 2.36
N ALA A 227 9.09 -5.49 2.44
CA ALA A 227 9.88 -4.27 2.43
C ALA A 227 9.71 -3.56 3.78
N PRO A 228 10.52 -3.90 4.79
CA PRO A 228 10.40 -3.28 6.10
C PRO A 228 10.88 -1.82 6.09
N GLY A 229 10.26 -1.01 6.94
CA GLY A 229 10.74 0.28 7.40
C GLY A 229 11.84 0.14 8.45
N LEU A 230 11.80 1.02 9.47
CA LEU A 230 12.75 1.00 10.58
C LEU A 230 12.29 0.02 11.67
N PHE A 231 12.94 -1.15 11.71
CA PHE A 231 12.78 -2.18 12.76
C PHE A 231 14.08 -2.31 13.57
N PRO A 232 14.02 -2.52 14.90
CA PRO A 232 15.18 -2.85 15.73
C PRO A 232 15.92 -4.12 15.25
N SER A 233 17.20 -3.97 14.93
CA SER A 233 18.09 -5.05 14.51
C SER A 233 19.55 -4.62 14.62
N GLU A 234 20.49 -5.57 14.59
CA GLU A 234 21.93 -5.27 14.53
C GLU A 234 22.28 -4.33 13.35
N LEU A 235 21.57 -4.43 12.23
CA LEU A 235 21.79 -3.58 11.03
C LEU A 235 21.32 -2.14 11.22
N THR A 236 20.29 -1.93 12.05
CA THR A 236 19.62 -0.63 12.21
C THR A 236 20.03 0.07 13.50
N THR A 237 20.76 -0.59 14.42
CA THR A 237 21.22 0.00 15.69
C THR A 237 21.85 1.39 15.53
N ALA A 238 22.73 1.57 14.54
CA ALA A 238 23.37 2.86 14.29
C ALA A 238 22.41 3.94 13.76
N MET A 239 21.37 3.55 13.02
CA MET A 239 20.34 4.46 12.47
C MET A 239 19.27 4.81 13.51
N LEU A 240 18.95 3.87 14.41
CA LEU A 240 18.03 4.10 15.51
C LEU A 240 18.67 5.01 16.56
N GLY A 241 19.93 4.77 16.91
CA GLY A 241 20.69 5.65 17.80
C GLY A 241 19.93 5.98 19.09
N THR A 242 19.82 7.28 19.41
CA THR A 242 19.01 7.82 20.51
C THR A 242 17.67 8.39 20.05
N ARG A 243 17.22 8.04 18.83
CA ARG A 243 15.97 8.57 18.28
C ARG A 243 14.79 8.10 19.12
N LYS A 244 13.82 9.01 19.24
CA LYS A 244 12.55 8.80 19.91
C LYS A 244 11.44 9.24 18.96
N PRO A 245 10.88 8.32 18.16
CA PRO A 245 9.85 8.63 17.19
C PRO A 245 8.65 9.40 17.77
N GLU A 246 8.38 9.23 19.06
CA GLU A 246 7.35 9.94 19.81
C GLU A 246 7.66 11.42 20.09
N GLU A 247 8.93 11.82 20.02
CA GLU A 247 9.38 13.21 20.16
C GLU A 247 9.65 13.88 18.78
N GLU A 248 9.56 13.12 17.68
CA GLU A 248 9.76 13.63 16.32
C GLU A 248 8.52 14.38 15.81
N THR A 249 8.75 15.51 15.14
CA THR A 249 7.66 16.36 14.59
C THR A 249 7.53 16.20 13.08
N PRO A 250 6.36 16.51 12.48
CA PRO A 250 6.17 16.43 11.03
C PRO A 250 7.17 17.21 10.17
N ASP A 251 7.83 18.20 10.75
CA ASP A 251 8.87 19.01 10.10
C ASP A 251 10.27 18.32 10.10
N ASP A 252 10.49 17.29 10.93
CA ASP A 252 11.72 16.49 10.92
C ASP A 252 11.68 15.50 9.73
N HIS A 253 12.72 15.52 8.90
CA HIS A 253 12.87 14.62 7.75
C HIS A 253 12.92 13.12 8.12
N ARG A 254 13.08 12.78 9.40
CA ARG A 254 13.16 11.43 9.95
C ARG A 254 11.84 11.00 10.58
N TRP A 255 10.88 11.92 10.71
CA TRP A 255 9.62 11.68 11.40
C TRP A 255 8.91 10.44 10.88
N ILE A 256 8.55 9.57 11.82
CA ILE A 256 7.73 8.40 11.56
C ILE A 256 6.30 8.76 11.94
N PRO A 257 5.34 8.83 10.99
CA PRO A 257 3.93 9.08 11.26
C PRO A 257 3.31 8.24 12.39
N ALA A 258 3.70 6.96 12.51
CA ALA A 258 3.21 6.09 13.58
C ALA A 258 3.84 6.39 14.95
N GLN A 259 4.83 7.30 15.02
CA GLN A 259 5.55 7.70 16.24
C GLN A 259 6.14 6.51 17.01
N LYS A 260 6.45 5.42 16.30
CA LYS A 260 7.11 4.23 16.84
C LYS A 260 7.92 3.53 15.77
N PHE A 261 8.93 2.77 16.19
CA PHE A 261 9.59 1.79 15.31
C PHE A 261 8.71 0.56 15.12
N GLY A 262 8.94 -0.17 14.03
CA GLY A 262 8.30 -1.47 13.83
C GLY A 262 8.75 -2.47 14.89
N GLY A 263 7.82 -3.26 15.42
CA GLY A 263 8.06 -4.24 16.47
C GLY A 263 8.01 -5.69 15.98
N GLU A 264 8.06 -6.61 16.94
CA GLU A 264 7.91 -8.04 16.69
C GLU A 264 6.51 -8.37 16.16
N GLU A 265 5.47 -7.69 16.67
CA GLU A 265 4.07 -7.90 16.28
C GLU A 265 3.80 -7.52 14.82
N GLU A 266 4.28 -6.36 14.36
CA GLU A 266 4.10 -5.95 12.95
C GLU A 266 4.86 -6.88 12.00
N MET A 267 6.03 -7.38 12.41
CA MET A 267 6.78 -8.34 11.61
C MET A 267 6.08 -9.71 11.57
N ALA A 268 5.58 -10.17 12.72
CA ALA A 268 4.83 -11.42 12.84
C ALA A 268 3.56 -11.38 12.00
N GLY A 269 2.76 -10.31 12.10
CA GLY A 269 1.55 -10.14 11.29
C GLY A 269 1.84 -10.16 9.79
N ALA A 270 2.89 -9.47 9.35
CA ALA A 270 3.28 -9.43 7.95
C ALA A 270 3.72 -10.80 7.40
N ILE A 271 4.55 -11.54 8.14
CA ILE A 271 5.00 -12.86 7.68
C ILE A 271 3.88 -13.89 7.75
N LEU A 272 3.03 -13.85 8.79
CA LEU A 272 1.89 -14.76 8.90
C LEU A 272 0.87 -14.50 7.80
N TYR A 273 0.61 -13.23 7.45
CA TYR A 273 -0.22 -12.90 6.29
C TYR A 273 0.33 -13.56 5.02
N LEU A 274 1.61 -13.35 4.69
CA LEU A 274 2.23 -13.93 3.51
C LEU A 274 2.23 -15.46 3.51
N ALA A 275 2.52 -16.07 4.67
CA ALA A 275 2.73 -17.51 4.83
C ALA A 275 1.42 -18.33 4.86
N SER A 276 0.37 -17.80 5.47
CA SER A 276 -0.87 -18.51 5.78
C SER A 276 -1.90 -18.51 4.65
N ARG A 277 -3.11 -19.00 4.95
CA ARG A 277 -4.27 -18.95 4.03
C ARG A 277 -4.62 -17.51 3.63
N ALA A 278 -4.33 -16.53 4.48
CA ALA A 278 -4.61 -15.12 4.21
C ALA A 278 -3.92 -14.61 2.94
N GLY A 279 -2.68 -15.04 2.71
CA GLY A 279 -1.86 -14.66 1.56
C GLY A 279 -1.77 -15.72 0.47
N SER A 280 -2.62 -16.76 0.50
CA SER A 280 -2.53 -17.88 -0.45
C SER A 280 -2.73 -17.45 -1.90
N PHE A 281 -3.51 -16.39 -2.13
CA PHE A 281 -3.76 -15.80 -3.45
C PHE A 281 -2.77 -14.68 -3.82
N THR A 282 -1.78 -14.40 -2.99
CA THR A 282 -0.81 -13.35 -3.23
C THR A 282 0.42 -13.86 -3.98
N ASN A 283 0.67 -13.37 -5.19
CA ASN A 283 1.89 -13.61 -5.94
C ASN A 283 2.43 -12.32 -6.57
N GLY A 284 3.72 -12.05 -6.42
CA GLY A 284 4.38 -10.84 -6.90
C GLY A 284 4.15 -9.61 -6.04
N MET A 285 3.60 -9.72 -4.83
CA MET A 285 3.34 -8.56 -3.97
C MET A 285 4.63 -8.03 -3.34
N VAL A 286 4.70 -6.70 -3.23
CA VAL A 286 5.67 -6.02 -2.37
C VAL A 286 4.92 -5.51 -1.15
N LEU A 287 5.00 -6.24 -0.04
CA LEU A 287 4.39 -5.85 1.21
C LEU A 287 5.29 -4.82 1.88
N LEU A 288 4.94 -3.55 1.71
CA LEU A 288 5.56 -2.47 2.44
C LEU A 288 5.05 -2.51 3.88
N ASN A 289 5.94 -2.86 4.80
CA ASN A 289 5.66 -2.86 6.24
C ASN A 289 6.43 -1.71 6.86
N ASP A 290 5.91 -0.50 6.65
CA ASP A 290 6.58 0.73 7.02
C ASP A 290 5.56 1.84 7.33
N ALA A 291 5.90 2.67 8.30
CA ALA A 291 5.17 3.89 8.64
C ALA A 291 5.84 5.15 8.08
N LEU A 292 7.02 5.05 7.43
CA LEU A 292 7.86 6.18 6.99
C LEU A 292 7.53 6.70 5.58
N ILE A 293 6.67 6.06 4.78
CA ILE A 293 6.24 6.67 3.52
C ILE A 293 5.45 7.95 3.79
N ARG A 294 6.07 9.07 3.43
CA ARG A 294 5.52 10.43 3.50
C ARG A 294 4.32 10.58 2.56
N ALA A 295 3.13 10.22 3.03
CA ALA A 295 1.89 10.78 2.49
C ALA A 295 1.90 12.32 2.61
N SER A 296 2.62 12.87 3.60
CA SER A 296 2.74 14.30 3.86
C SER A 296 3.42 15.10 2.74
N ASP A 297 4.39 14.53 2.01
CA ASP A 297 5.02 15.22 0.87
C ASP A 297 4.08 15.33 -0.34
N ASP A 298 3.31 14.27 -0.61
CA ASP A 298 2.33 14.30 -1.69
C ASP A 298 1.18 15.23 -1.34
N ILE A 299 0.73 15.21 -0.08
CA ILE A 299 -0.29 16.13 0.46
C ILE A 299 0.21 17.58 0.37
N GLU A 300 1.43 17.88 0.84
CA GLU A 300 2.01 19.22 0.77
C GLU A 300 2.21 19.68 -0.68
N ALA A 301 2.69 18.78 -1.56
CA ALA A 301 2.83 19.07 -2.98
C ALA A 301 1.47 19.40 -3.61
N LEU A 302 0.43 18.61 -3.32
CA LEU A 302 -0.94 18.86 -3.80
C LEU A 302 -1.51 20.17 -3.24
N ILE A 303 -1.39 20.41 -1.93
CA ILE A 303 -1.91 21.64 -1.29
C ILE A 303 -1.20 22.88 -1.86
N SER A 304 0.13 22.88 -1.86
CA SER A 304 0.94 24.01 -2.35
C SER A 304 0.85 24.20 -3.88
N GLY A 305 0.64 23.11 -4.62
CA GLY A 305 0.51 23.06 -6.07
C GLY A 305 -0.91 23.32 -6.58
N SER A 306 -1.92 23.15 -5.74
CA SER A 306 -3.35 23.18 -6.10
C SER A 306 -3.73 24.45 -6.84
N LYS A 307 -3.23 25.61 -6.43
CA LYS A 307 -3.51 26.90 -7.09
C LYS A 307 -3.09 26.94 -8.56
N TYR A 308 -1.99 26.27 -8.91
CA TYR A 308 -1.50 26.21 -10.29
C TYR A 308 -2.35 25.25 -11.11
N ILE A 309 -2.72 24.11 -10.55
CA ILE A 309 -3.63 23.17 -11.23
C ILE A 309 -4.99 23.83 -11.45
N LYS A 310 -5.55 24.50 -10.44
CA LYS A 310 -6.85 25.19 -10.52
C LYS A 310 -6.91 26.24 -11.61
N GLN A 311 -5.80 26.93 -11.90
CA GLN A 311 -5.71 27.87 -13.03
C GLN A 311 -5.76 27.18 -14.40
N LEU A 312 -5.29 25.92 -14.48
CA LEU A 312 -5.27 25.14 -15.72
C LEU A 312 -6.61 24.42 -15.99
N ILE A 313 -7.40 24.14 -14.95
CA ILE A 313 -8.65 23.37 -15.04
C ILE A 313 -9.60 23.85 -16.15
N PRO A 314 -9.90 25.15 -16.31
CA PRO A 314 -10.81 25.59 -17.38
C PRO A 314 -10.32 25.21 -18.79
N ALA A 315 -9.03 25.38 -19.06
CA ALA A 315 -8.42 25.02 -20.34
C ALA A 315 -8.44 23.49 -20.56
N ILE A 316 -8.12 22.72 -19.51
CA ILE A 316 -8.11 21.26 -19.56
C ILE A 316 -9.50 20.71 -19.84
N VAL A 317 -10.53 21.25 -19.19
CA VAL A 317 -11.93 20.85 -19.45
C VAL A 317 -12.32 21.13 -20.90
N ASN A 318 -11.94 22.27 -21.46
CA ASN A 318 -12.19 22.54 -22.87
C ASN A 318 -11.46 21.55 -23.79
N ILE A 319 -10.18 21.23 -23.52
CA ILE A 319 -9.42 20.22 -24.28
C ILE A 319 -10.09 18.85 -24.21
N VAL A 320 -10.57 18.43 -23.04
CA VAL A 320 -11.27 17.16 -22.83
C VAL A 320 -12.56 17.12 -23.64
N TYR A 321 -13.41 18.14 -23.56
CA TYR A 321 -14.67 18.16 -24.30
C TYR A 321 -14.47 18.34 -25.80
N HIS A 322 -13.48 19.11 -26.24
CA HIS A 322 -13.08 19.16 -27.64
C HIS A 322 -12.72 17.76 -28.14
N LYS A 323 -11.94 17.00 -27.36
CA LYS A 323 -11.55 15.63 -27.71
C LYS A 323 -12.74 14.67 -27.74
N LEU A 324 -13.65 14.78 -26.77
CA LEU A 324 -14.85 13.95 -26.67
C LEU A 324 -15.87 14.23 -27.78
N LEU A 325 -15.94 15.46 -28.29
CA LEU A 325 -16.82 15.85 -29.38
C LEU A 325 -16.19 15.62 -30.77
N GLN A 326 -14.90 15.29 -30.84
CA GLN A 326 -14.19 15.08 -32.11
C GLN A 326 -14.74 13.91 -32.94
N TYR A 327 -15.33 12.90 -32.28
CA TYR A 327 -15.84 11.70 -32.95
C TYR A 327 -17.32 11.49 -32.62
N ASP A 328 -18.12 11.13 -33.63
CA ASP A 328 -19.56 10.92 -33.50
C ASP A 328 -19.92 9.90 -32.40
N ILE A 329 -19.12 8.84 -32.25
CA ILE A 329 -19.39 7.77 -31.27
C ILE A 329 -19.26 8.25 -29.82
N THR A 330 -18.32 9.17 -29.55
CA THR A 330 -18.12 9.76 -28.22
C THR A 330 -19.06 10.93 -27.98
N ALA A 331 -19.38 11.71 -29.02
CA ALA A 331 -20.34 12.81 -28.95
C ALA A 331 -21.76 12.30 -28.62
N ARG A 332 -22.18 11.18 -29.23
CA ARG A 332 -23.51 10.56 -28.99
C ARG A 332 -23.77 10.21 -27.53
N ALA A 333 -22.73 9.95 -26.73
CA ALA A 333 -22.86 9.69 -25.30
C ALA A 333 -23.42 10.90 -24.50
N PHE A 334 -23.46 12.09 -25.11
CA PHE A 334 -24.00 13.31 -24.51
C PHE A 334 -25.37 13.71 -25.08
N GLU A 335 -25.93 12.93 -26.01
CA GLU A 335 -27.30 13.12 -26.52
C GLU A 335 -28.35 12.61 -25.52
N THR A 336 -27.98 11.68 -24.64
CA THR A 336 -28.83 11.19 -23.55
C THR A 336 -29.03 12.28 -22.49
N ARG A 337 -30.30 12.64 -22.23
CA ARG A 337 -30.70 13.69 -21.28
C ARG A 337 -30.03 13.52 -19.91
N SER A 338 -29.43 14.60 -19.40
CA SER A 338 -29.02 14.76 -17.99
C SER A 338 -30.20 15.25 -17.16
N THR A 339 -30.26 14.91 -15.88
CA THR A 339 -31.44 15.20 -15.03
C THR A 339 -31.49 16.64 -14.52
N SER A 340 -30.35 17.33 -14.52
CA SER A 340 -30.24 18.73 -14.06
C SER A 340 -30.34 19.78 -15.17
N TYR A 341 -30.58 19.39 -16.43
CA TYR A 341 -30.70 20.33 -17.55
C TYR A 341 -31.99 20.07 -18.34
N GLU A 342 -32.99 20.93 -18.15
CA GLU A 342 -34.29 20.89 -18.86
C GLU A 342 -34.31 21.72 -20.16
N GLY A 343 -33.18 22.33 -20.55
CA GLY A 343 -33.13 23.21 -21.72
C GLY A 343 -33.06 22.47 -23.07
N PRO A 344 -33.04 23.22 -24.19
CA PRO A 344 -33.01 22.64 -25.54
C PRO A 344 -31.75 21.79 -25.76
N VAL A 345 -31.93 20.65 -26.43
CA VAL A 345 -30.86 19.72 -26.81
C VAL A 345 -30.57 19.92 -28.29
N ASP A 346 -29.40 20.44 -28.60
CA ASP A 346 -28.94 20.57 -29.99
C ASP A 346 -28.74 19.19 -30.65
N LEU A 347 -29.24 19.04 -31.88
CA LEU A 347 -29.08 17.83 -32.70
C LEU A 347 -27.63 17.63 -33.18
N ALA A 348 -26.86 18.70 -33.24
CA ALA A 348 -25.44 18.69 -33.57
C ALA A 348 -24.67 19.32 -32.40
N LEU A 349 -24.10 18.46 -31.54
CA LEU A 349 -23.40 18.89 -30.34
C LEU A 349 -22.14 19.68 -30.70
N THR A 350 -22.05 20.91 -30.18
CA THR A 350 -20.85 21.72 -30.23
C THR A 350 -20.35 22.01 -28.81
N GLU A 351 -19.17 22.59 -28.71
CA GLU A 351 -18.61 22.99 -27.42
C GLU A 351 -19.43 24.03 -26.66
N ASP A 352 -20.28 24.77 -27.39
CA ASP A 352 -21.15 25.84 -26.91
C ASP A 352 -22.58 25.36 -26.67
N SER A 353 -22.89 24.09 -27.02
CA SER A 353 -24.19 23.51 -26.75
C SER A 353 -24.47 23.57 -25.24
N PRO A 354 -25.65 24.06 -24.80
CA PRO A 354 -25.95 24.25 -23.39
C PRO A 354 -25.73 23.01 -22.51
N GLN A 355 -26.07 21.82 -23.02
CA GLN A 355 -25.84 20.55 -22.33
C GLN A 355 -24.35 20.23 -22.15
N ILE A 356 -23.50 20.63 -23.11
CA ILE A 356 -22.05 20.47 -23.01
C ILE A 356 -21.46 21.47 -22.02
N LEU A 357 -21.90 22.72 -22.04
CA LEU A 357 -21.49 23.75 -21.07
C LEU A 357 -21.80 23.30 -19.64
N HIS A 358 -22.98 22.74 -19.41
CA HIS A 358 -23.37 22.20 -18.11
C HIS A 358 -22.47 21.04 -17.66
N ARG A 359 -22.14 20.12 -18.57
CA ARG A 359 -21.25 18.98 -18.28
C ARG A 359 -19.80 19.43 -18.04
N LYS A 360 -19.34 20.46 -18.75
CA LYS A 360 -18.06 21.14 -18.49
C LYS A 360 -18.01 21.66 -17.04
N LEU A 361 -19.11 22.22 -16.50
CA LEU A 361 -19.15 22.68 -15.09
C LEU A 361 -18.93 21.53 -14.09
N PHE A 362 -19.59 20.38 -14.29
CA PHE A 362 -19.39 19.21 -13.43
C PHE A 362 -17.95 18.69 -13.47
N LEU A 363 -17.36 18.58 -14.67
CA LEU A 363 -15.97 18.14 -14.79
C LEU A 363 -15.02 19.15 -14.12
N ARG A 364 -15.28 20.46 -14.23
CA ARG A 364 -14.52 21.49 -13.49
C ARG A 364 -14.62 21.30 -11.98
N ALA A 365 -15.81 21.06 -11.44
CA ALA A 365 -16.00 20.84 -10.01
C ALA A 365 -15.23 19.60 -9.52
N TYR A 366 -15.32 18.50 -10.28
CA TYR A 366 -14.59 17.26 -9.99
C TYR A 366 -13.07 17.45 -10.03
N LEU A 367 -12.53 18.08 -11.08
CA LEU A 367 -11.08 18.35 -11.16
C LEU A 367 -10.60 19.28 -10.04
N ASN A 368 -11.44 20.24 -9.62
CA ASN A 368 -11.13 21.10 -8.48
C ASN A 368 -11.06 20.30 -7.18
N LYS A 369 -11.96 19.32 -7.01
CA LYS A 369 -12.00 18.45 -5.84
C LYS A 369 -10.84 17.45 -5.82
N LEU A 370 -10.43 16.88 -6.96
CA LEU A 370 -9.22 16.06 -7.07
C LEU A 370 -7.95 16.78 -6.59
N CYS A 371 -7.94 18.12 -6.65
CA CYS A 371 -6.83 18.96 -6.19
C CYS A 371 -7.04 19.55 -4.79
N SER A 372 -8.04 19.07 -4.04
CA SER A 372 -8.29 19.46 -2.65
C SER A 372 -7.54 18.54 -1.67
N ASP A 373 -7.62 18.82 -0.38
CA ASP A 373 -6.82 18.15 0.65
C ASP A 373 -7.20 16.67 0.82
N PRO A 374 -6.33 15.72 0.44
CA PRO A 374 -6.62 14.30 0.52
C PRO A 374 -6.38 13.71 1.91
N SER A 375 -6.02 14.52 2.92
CA SER A 375 -5.94 14.07 4.32
C SER A 375 -7.30 13.88 4.99
N THR A 376 -8.36 14.39 4.37
CA THR A 376 -9.73 14.38 4.91
C THR A 376 -10.50 13.18 4.40
N MET A 377 -11.35 12.56 5.23
CA MET A 377 -12.17 11.41 4.79
C MET A 377 -13.25 11.86 3.79
N GLU A 378 -13.71 13.09 3.94
CA GLU A 378 -14.67 13.77 3.08
C GLU A 378 -14.17 13.86 1.63
N PHE A 379 -12.86 14.00 1.42
CA PHE A 379 -12.25 13.95 0.10
C PHE A 379 -12.49 12.58 -0.56
N TRP A 380 -12.16 11.50 0.14
CA TRP A 380 -12.26 10.14 -0.38
C TRP A 380 -13.71 9.69 -0.55
N TYR A 381 -14.60 10.09 0.37
CA TYR A 381 -16.04 9.85 0.25
C TYR A 381 -16.61 10.46 -1.03
N TYR A 382 -16.26 11.70 -1.35
CA TYR A 382 -16.68 12.33 -2.61
C TYR A 382 -16.18 11.54 -3.83
N LEU A 383 -14.91 11.15 -3.84
CA LEU A 383 -14.30 10.39 -4.94
C LEU A 383 -14.96 9.02 -5.16
N ASP A 384 -15.28 8.31 -4.06
CA ASP A 384 -15.99 7.03 -4.09
C ASP A 384 -17.43 7.21 -4.63
N LYS A 385 -18.12 8.28 -4.22
CA LYS A 385 -19.46 8.62 -4.73
C LYS A 385 -19.45 8.92 -6.23
N VAL A 386 -18.42 9.60 -6.74
CA VAL A 386 -18.24 9.78 -8.19
C VAL A 386 -18.13 8.42 -8.89
N GLY A 387 -17.42 7.45 -8.30
CA GLY A 387 -17.38 6.07 -8.78
C GLY A 387 -18.76 5.41 -8.85
N MET A 388 -19.48 5.43 -7.74
CA MET A 388 -20.84 4.89 -7.59
C MET A 388 -21.82 5.47 -8.62
N MET A 389 -21.73 6.78 -8.89
CA MET A 389 -22.59 7.48 -9.84
C MET A 389 -22.46 6.97 -11.29
N HIS A 390 -21.32 6.40 -11.68
CA HIS A 390 -21.05 5.94 -13.06
C HIS A 390 -21.51 4.51 -13.33
N VAL A 391 -21.93 3.78 -12.28
CA VAL A 391 -22.59 2.47 -12.37
C VAL A 391 -24.11 2.55 -12.19
N GLY A 392 -24.67 3.77 -12.20
CA GLY A 392 -26.11 4.01 -12.09
C GLY A 392 -26.65 3.93 -10.66
N ARG A 393 -25.81 3.99 -9.62
CA ARG A 393 -26.22 4.00 -8.21
C ARG A 393 -26.15 5.41 -7.60
N GLY A 394 -27.04 5.69 -6.64
CA GLY A 394 -27.09 6.96 -5.89
C GLY A 394 -27.41 8.21 -6.73
N ARG A 395 -28.11 8.04 -7.85
CA ARG A 395 -28.66 9.14 -8.68
C ARG A 395 -30.12 8.86 -8.99
N GLU A 396 -30.91 9.92 -9.14
CA GLU A 396 -32.32 9.80 -9.53
C GLU A 396 -32.48 9.18 -10.93
N HIS A 397 -31.57 9.46 -11.86
CA HIS A 397 -31.48 8.73 -13.12
C HIS A 397 -30.11 8.08 -13.27
N PRO A 398 -30.06 6.78 -13.62
CA PRO A 398 -28.83 6.03 -13.66
C PRO A 398 -27.95 6.47 -14.84
N LEU A 399 -26.68 6.75 -14.55
CA LEU A 399 -25.63 6.95 -15.55
C LEU A 399 -24.79 5.68 -15.58
N HIS A 400 -24.73 5.02 -16.75
CA HIS A 400 -23.88 3.86 -16.96
C HIS A 400 -22.79 4.22 -17.97
N VAL A 401 -21.53 4.19 -17.51
CA VAL A 401 -20.35 4.36 -18.37
C VAL A 401 -19.51 3.10 -18.26
N GLU A 402 -19.07 2.52 -19.36
CA GLU A 402 -18.18 1.36 -19.30
C GLU A 402 -16.83 1.73 -18.67
N TYR A 403 -16.31 0.88 -17.78
CA TYR A 403 -15.07 1.15 -17.05
C TYR A 403 -13.88 1.45 -17.98
N VAL A 404 -13.80 0.78 -19.14
CA VAL A 404 -12.76 1.03 -20.15
C VAL A 404 -12.78 2.48 -20.67
N HIS A 405 -13.97 3.09 -20.79
CA HIS A 405 -14.11 4.47 -21.24
C HIS A 405 -13.75 5.46 -20.13
N ILE A 406 -14.03 5.12 -18.87
CA ILE A 406 -13.58 5.90 -17.70
C ILE A 406 -12.05 5.89 -17.63
N GLY A 407 -11.42 4.71 -17.73
CA GLY A 407 -9.97 4.59 -17.73
C GLY A 407 -9.32 5.37 -18.87
N ALA A 408 -9.89 5.32 -20.08
CA ALA A 408 -9.40 6.10 -21.22
C ALA A 408 -9.51 7.62 -20.98
N CYS A 409 -10.63 8.10 -20.42
CA CYS A 409 -10.85 9.50 -20.10
C CYS A 409 -9.90 10.00 -19.00
N LEU A 410 -9.75 9.23 -17.91
CA LEU A 410 -8.80 9.55 -16.83
C LEU A 410 -7.36 9.58 -17.33
N GLY A 411 -6.97 8.64 -18.19
CA GLY A 411 -5.66 8.64 -18.84
C GLY A 411 -5.41 9.89 -19.68
N PHE A 412 -6.41 10.32 -20.46
CA PHE A 412 -6.31 11.56 -21.26
C PHE A 412 -6.22 12.82 -20.38
N ILE A 413 -7.02 12.89 -19.31
CA ILE A 413 -6.97 13.97 -18.32
C ILE A 413 -5.58 14.02 -17.66
N GLN A 414 -5.05 12.87 -17.26
CA GLN A 414 -3.75 12.74 -16.62
C GLN A 414 -2.62 13.22 -17.54
N ASP A 415 -2.63 12.82 -18.81
CA ASP A 415 -1.62 13.21 -19.79
C ASP A 415 -1.65 14.74 -20.03
N THR A 416 -2.84 15.29 -20.26
CA THR A 416 -3.05 16.73 -20.46
C THR A 416 -2.61 17.55 -19.23
N LEU A 417 -2.97 17.11 -18.02
CA LEU A 417 -2.54 17.74 -16.76
C LEU A 417 -1.02 17.70 -16.60
N THR A 418 -0.41 16.56 -16.92
CA THR A 418 1.03 16.35 -16.80
C THR A 418 1.78 17.27 -17.75
N GLU A 419 1.39 17.32 -19.02
CA GLU A 419 1.99 18.21 -20.01
C GLU A 419 1.87 19.69 -19.60
N ALA A 420 0.68 20.12 -19.17
CA ALA A 420 0.44 21.49 -18.76
C ALA A 420 1.27 21.89 -17.53
N LEU A 421 1.39 20.99 -16.54
CA LEU A 421 2.20 21.21 -15.34
C LEU A 421 3.71 21.25 -15.64
N LEU A 422 4.19 20.33 -16.47
CA LEU A 422 5.59 20.29 -16.88
C LEU A 422 5.98 21.51 -17.73
N SER A 423 5.04 22.04 -18.51
CA SER A 423 5.22 23.23 -19.34
C SER A 423 5.09 24.55 -18.56
N HIS A 424 4.65 24.52 -17.30
CA HIS A 424 4.40 25.75 -16.54
C HIS A 424 5.68 26.57 -16.28
N PRO A 425 5.78 27.85 -16.70
CA PRO A 425 7.07 28.56 -16.73
C PRO A 425 7.62 28.94 -15.35
N ARG A 426 6.75 29.08 -14.33
CA ARG A 426 7.12 29.62 -13.01
C ARG A 426 7.33 28.57 -11.90
N ILE A 427 7.05 27.29 -12.15
CA ILE A 427 7.21 26.24 -11.14
C ILE A 427 8.60 25.62 -11.32
N LYS A 428 9.39 25.52 -10.25
CA LYS A 428 10.69 24.85 -10.26
C LYS A 428 10.53 23.38 -10.64
N MET A 429 11.50 22.82 -11.36
CA MET A 429 11.43 21.43 -11.85
C MET A 429 11.17 20.41 -10.74
N ASP A 430 11.82 20.54 -9.58
CA ASP A 430 11.60 19.61 -8.46
C ASP A 430 10.16 19.65 -7.95
N ARG A 431 9.54 20.84 -7.90
CA ARG A 431 8.13 21.01 -7.52
C ARG A 431 7.18 20.48 -8.59
N LYS A 432 7.51 20.65 -9.87
CA LYS A 432 6.73 20.05 -10.97
C LYS A 432 6.72 18.53 -10.84
N ILE A 433 7.88 17.93 -10.62
CA ILE A 433 8.03 16.47 -10.46
C ILE A 433 7.24 15.99 -9.24
N ALA A 434 7.33 16.68 -8.11
CA ALA A 434 6.57 16.32 -6.91
C ALA A 434 5.06 16.40 -7.14
N LEU A 435 4.58 17.49 -7.73
CA LEU A 435 3.16 17.72 -8.02
C LEU A 435 2.59 16.70 -9.00
N VAL A 436 3.31 16.41 -10.09
CA VAL A 436 2.91 15.39 -11.07
C VAL A 436 2.83 14.01 -10.41
N LYS A 437 3.79 13.66 -9.54
CA LYS A 437 3.77 12.38 -8.82
C LYS A 437 2.58 12.27 -7.87
N ALA A 438 2.31 13.31 -7.10
CA ALA A 438 1.20 13.33 -6.16
C ALA A 438 -0.16 13.26 -6.88
N LEU A 439 -0.33 14.05 -7.94
CA LEU A 439 -1.55 14.04 -8.76
C LEU A 439 -1.77 12.69 -9.45
N ASN A 440 -0.72 12.08 -9.98
CA ASN A 440 -0.80 10.74 -10.57
C ASN A 440 -1.32 9.73 -9.54
N LYS A 441 -0.80 9.73 -8.31
CA LYS A 441 -1.29 8.82 -7.26
C LYS A 441 -2.77 8.99 -6.98
N VAL A 442 -3.27 10.24 -6.88
CA VAL A 442 -4.69 10.52 -6.67
C VAL A 442 -5.54 10.00 -7.83
N ILE A 443 -5.10 10.19 -9.08
CA ILE A 443 -5.81 9.68 -10.27
C ILE A 443 -5.84 8.15 -10.30
N TRP A 444 -4.75 7.49 -9.91
CA TRP A 444 -4.71 6.03 -9.77
C TRP A 444 -5.68 5.53 -8.70
N ILE A 445 -5.70 6.16 -7.53
CA ILE A 445 -6.65 5.80 -6.46
C ILE A 445 -8.09 6.03 -6.92
N GLN A 446 -8.35 7.14 -7.62
CA GLN A 446 -9.67 7.38 -8.20
C GLN A 446 -10.07 6.30 -9.21
N ASN A 447 -9.14 5.83 -10.03
CA ASN A 447 -9.38 4.71 -10.95
C ASN A 447 -9.73 3.42 -10.19
N ASP A 448 -9.06 3.14 -9.07
CA ASP A 448 -9.38 2.01 -8.20
C ASP A 448 -10.76 2.16 -7.53
N LEU A 449 -11.12 3.38 -7.11
CA LEU A 449 -12.45 3.70 -6.60
C LEU A 449 -13.52 3.51 -7.68
N PHE A 450 -13.25 3.85 -8.94
CA PHE A 450 -14.13 3.46 -10.04
C PHE A 450 -14.23 1.95 -10.13
N ALA A 451 -13.10 1.23 -10.23
CA ALA A 451 -13.05 -0.22 -10.40
C ALA A 451 -13.86 -0.96 -9.33
N LYS A 452 -13.77 -0.53 -8.06
CA LYS A 452 -14.55 -1.05 -6.93
C LYS A 452 -16.05 -1.18 -7.24
N TRP A 453 -16.64 -0.25 -8.00
CA TRP A 453 -18.06 -0.28 -8.34
C TRP A 453 -18.39 -1.13 -9.57
N TYR A 454 -17.41 -1.48 -10.41
CA TYR A 454 -17.59 -2.32 -11.61
C TYR A 454 -17.25 -3.79 -11.39
N VAL A 455 -16.38 -4.09 -10.42
CA VAL A 455 -16.00 -5.46 -10.05
C VAL A 455 -17.15 -6.09 -9.27
N ARG A 456 -17.65 -7.23 -9.77
CA ARG A 456 -18.75 -8.01 -9.15
C ARG A 456 -18.26 -9.23 -8.36
N ASP A 457 -16.96 -9.34 -8.17
CA ASP A 457 -16.35 -10.45 -7.43
C ASP A 457 -16.74 -10.34 -5.95
N GLY A 458 -17.59 -11.26 -5.49
CA GLY A 458 -18.11 -11.28 -4.12
C GLY A 458 -19.50 -10.66 -3.92
N ASP A 459 -20.21 -10.27 -5.00
CA ASP A 459 -21.62 -9.84 -4.93
C ASP A 459 -22.53 -10.91 -4.29
N GLU A 460 -22.14 -12.18 -4.36
CA GLU A 460 -22.79 -13.32 -3.70
C GLU A 460 -22.71 -13.30 -2.16
N PHE A 461 -21.90 -12.40 -1.58
CA PHE A 461 -21.75 -12.20 -0.14
C PHE A 461 -22.22 -10.83 0.35
N ALA A 462 -22.75 -9.97 -0.54
CA ALA A 462 -23.35 -8.71 -0.15
C ALA A 462 -24.74 -8.98 0.46
N ASP A 463 -24.93 -8.64 1.74
CA ASP A 463 -26.25 -8.70 2.37
C ASP A 463 -27.27 -7.89 1.53
N GLU A 464 -28.41 -8.50 1.23
CA GLU A 464 -29.48 -7.84 0.49
C GLU A 464 -29.91 -6.55 1.24
N MET A 465 -29.86 -5.43 0.51
CA MET A 465 -30.35 -4.08 0.84
C MET A 465 -29.38 -3.10 1.52
N GLU A 466 -28.32 -2.68 0.81
CA GLU A 466 -27.83 -1.30 0.97
C GLU A 466 -28.81 -0.32 0.28
N HIS A 467 -29.69 0.29 1.05
CA HIS A 467 -30.45 1.45 0.59
C HIS A 467 -29.51 2.65 0.44
N HIS A 468 -29.01 2.91 -0.77
CA HIS A 468 -28.33 4.15 -1.08
C HIS A 468 -29.37 5.28 -1.17
N GLU A 469 -29.20 6.35 -0.38
CA GLU A 469 -30.02 7.55 -0.52
C GLU A 469 -29.83 8.13 -1.93
N VAL A 470 -30.97 8.42 -2.59
CA VAL A 470 -31.00 8.99 -3.95
C VAL A 470 -30.92 10.50 -3.81
N GLU A 471 -29.82 11.08 -4.31
CA GLU A 471 -29.60 12.53 -4.27
C GLU A 471 -29.81 13.19 -5.64
N PRO A 472 -30.33 14.43 -5.68
CA PRO A 472 -30.42 15.21 -6.91
C PRO A 472 -29.03 15.58 -7.45
N GLU A 473 -28.90 15.71 -8.79
CA GLU A 473 -27.64 16.07 -9.44
C GLU A 473 -27.07 17.39 -8.90
N GLY A 474 -25.79 17.37 -8.45
CA GLY A 474 -25.12 18.55 -7.89
C GLY A 474 -25.27 18.70 -6.37
N TYR A 475 -25.82 17.70 -5.68
CA TYR A 475 -25.91 17.64 -4.21
C TYR A 475 -25.12 16.45 -3.64
N LEU A 476 -24.63 16.60 -2.41
CA LEU A 476 -23.95 15.56 -1.62
C LEU A 476 -24.34 15.69 -0.14
N ASP A 477 -24.88 14.63 0.46
CA ASP A 477 -25.50 14.60 1.79
C ASP A 477 -26.42 15.82 2.07
N GLY A 478 -27.23 16.22 1.07
CA GLY A 478 -28.13 17.38 1.16
C GLY A 478 -27.49 18.76 0.94
N HIS A 479 -26.20 18.83 0.63
CA HIS A 479 -25.47 20.08 0.36
C HIS A 479 -25.17 20.29 -1.12
N LYS A 480 -25.44 21.49 -1.66
CA LYS A 480 -25.13 21.85 -3.06
C LYS A 480 -23.60 21.93 -3.26
N VAL A 481 -23.08 21.19 -4.23
CA VAL A 481 -21.64 21.08 -4.56
C VAL A 481 -21.18 22.20 -5.52
N LEU A 482 -22.11 23.00 -6.04
CA LEU A 482 -21.86 24.14 -6.92
C LEU A 482 -22.05 25.44 -6.11
N ASP A 483 -20.98 26.17 -5.84
CA ASP A 483 -21.08 27.59 -5.47
C ASP A 483 -21.51 28.39 -6.71
N ASP A 484 -22.38 29.38 -6.54
CA ASP A 484 -22.74 30.31 -7.60
C ASP A 484 -21.50 31.16 -7.93
N ILE A 485 -20.73 30.76 -8.94
CA ILE A 485 -19.62 31.56 -9.46
C ILE A 485 -20.26 32.72 -10.23
N GLU A 486 -20.21 33.93 -9.66
CA GLU A 486 -20.56 35.17 -10.35
C GLU A 486 -19.82 35.22 -11.70
N GLU A 487 -20.58 35.44 -12.77
CA GLU A 487 -20.04 35.67 -14.10
C GLU A 487 -19.24 36.98 -14.09
N ASP A 488 -17.91 36.89 -14.06
CA ASP A 488 -17.00 38.00 -14.34
C ASP A 488 -17.11 38.37 -15.85
N ASN A 489 -18.19 39.07 -16.22
CA ASN A 489 -18.27 39.81 -17.46
C ASN A 489 -17.47 41.12 -17.28
N GLN A 490 -16.16 41.07 -17.52
CA GLN A 490 -15.36 42.29 -17.68
C GLN A 490 -15.59 42.90 -19.06
N ASP A 491 -16.60 43.76 -19.16
CA ASP A 491 -16.57 44.89 -20.09
C ASP A 491 -15.84 46.06 -19.42
N GLY A 492 -14.82 46.56 -20.11
CA GLY A 492 -13.93 47.58 -19.59
C GLY A 492 -14.60 48.93 -19.37
N SER A 493 -14.42 49.50 -18.18
CA SER A 493 -14.21 50.95 -18.04
C SER A 493 -13.49 51.27 -16.73
N SER A 494 -12.50 52.15 -16.86
CA SER A 494 -11.59 52.62 -15.82
C SER A 494 -12.24 53.64 -14.87
N SER A 495 -12.00 53.52 -13.57
CA SER A 495 -11.79 54.69 -12.68
C SER A 495 -11.22 54.31 -11.31
N ASP A 496 -10.26 55.12 -10.86
CA ASP A 496 -9.52 55.11 -9.59
C ASP A 496 -10.32 54.92 -8.29
N SER A 497 -9.76 54.19 -7.32
CA SER A 497 -9.48 54.71 -5.96
C SER A 497 -8.75 53.68 -5.06
N ALA A 498 -7.92 54.22 -4.15
CA ALA A 498 -6.98 53.56 -3.23
C ALA A 498 -7.66 52.80 -2.05
N PRO A 499 -6.90 52.05 -1.21
CA PRO A 499 -7.33 50.78 -0.62
C PRO A 499 -8.19 50.89 0.64
N LYS A 500 -9.17 49.97 0.78
CA LYS A 500 -9.79 49.64 2.07
C LYS A 500 -9.13 48.40 2.68
N SER A 501 -8.93 48.46 3.99
CA SER A 501 -8.32 47.48 4.92
C SER A 501 -8.84 46.04 4.80
N PRO A 502 -8.05 45.02 5.20
CA PRO A 502 -8.41 43.61 5.00
C PRO A 502 -9.58 43.21 5.91
N ALA A 503 -10.66 42.75 5.29
CA ALA A 503 -11.73 42.04 5.97
C ALA A 503 -11.21 40.67 6.43
N THR A 504 -11.48 40.34 7.69
CA THR A 504 -11.28 39.04 8.34
C THR A 504 -11.80 37.86 7.50
N PRO A 505 -11.13 36.70 7.53
CA PRO A 505 -11.59 35.53 6.78
C PRO A 505 -12.95 35.07 7.31
N LYS A 506 -13.96 35.05 6.42
CA LYS A 506 -15.26 34.45 6.71
C LYS A 506 -15.07 32.95 6.93
N THR A 507 -15.66 32.48 8.02
CA THR A 507 -15.71 31.10 8.51
C THR A 507 -16.22 30.11 7.47
N CYS A 508 -15.65 28.90 7.51
CA CYS A 508 -16.03 27.75 6.71
C CYS A 508 -17.53 27.39 6.92
N PRO A 509 -18.32 27.13 5.86
CA PRO A 509 -19.76 26.88 5.97
C PRO A 509 -20.13 25.53 6.63
N PHE A 510 -19.16 24.71 7.03
CA PHE A 510 -19.36 23.35 7.54
C PHE A 510 -19.01 23.15 9.01
N SER A 511 -18.97 24.22 9.81
CA SER A 511 -18.65 24.15 11.26
C SER A 511 -19.67 23.41 12.13
N GLY A 512 -20.69 22.76 11.57
CA GLY A 512 -21.84 22.22 12.31
C GLY A 512 -22.32 20.82 11.94
N ILE A 513 -21.53 19.98 11.25
CA ILE A 513 -21.95 18.60 10.93
C ILE A 513 -21.78 17.70 12.18
N PRO A 514 -22.85 17.07 12.72
CA PRO A 514 -22.71 16.14 13.83
C PRO A 514 -22.18 14.78 13.34
N ILE A 515 -21.14 14.29 14.01
CA ILE A 515 -20.60 12.94 13.84
C ILE A 515 -21.68 11.94 14.25
N ARG A 516 -22.07 11.04 13.35
CA ARG A 516 -23.06 9.98 13.61
C ARG A 516 -22.44 8.96 14.58
N THR A 517 -22.65 9.13 15.89
CA THR A 517 -22.30 8.13 16.89
C THR A 517 -23.32 6.99 16.86
N LYS A 518 -22.82 5.75 16.82
CA LYS A 518 -23.64 4.53 16.93
C LYS A 518 -24.34 4.46 18.29
N THR A 519 -25.54 4.99 18.38
CA THR A 519 -26.54 4.57 19.38
C THR A 519 -27.91 5.02 18.89
N ASP A 520 -28.75 4.06 18.47
CA ASP A 520 -30.17 4.08 18.84
C ASP A 520 -30.81 2.68 18.73
N SER A 521 -31.15 2.17 19.92
CA SER A 521 -32.23 1.23 20.30
C SER A 521 -32.47 -0.07 19.53
N ILE A 522 -32.11 -1.20 20.16
CA ILE A 522 -32.80 -2.50 20.00
C ILE A 522 -33.89 -2.59 21.09
N PRO A 523 -35.16 -2.96 20.76
CA PRO A 523 -36.21 -3.04 21.76
C PRO A 523 -36.07 -4.26 22.67
N SER A 524 -36.31 -4.06 23.97
CA SER A 524 -36.10 -5.03 25.03
C SER A 524 -37.10 -6.21 24.96
N THR A 525 -36.59 -7.43 24.80
CA THR A 525 -37.32 -8.65 25.21
C THR A 525 -36.69 -9.22 26.48
N ARG A 526 -37.52 -9.27 27.51
CA ARG A 526 -37.23 -9.68 28.89
C ARG A 526 -37.06 -11.20 28.96
N VAL A 527 -35.86 -11.68 29.29
CA VAL A 527 -35.63 -13.08 29.74
C VAL A 527 -34.81 -13.06 31.02
N LYS A 528 -35.32 -13.77 32.03
CA LYS A 528 -34.85 -13.82 33.42
C LYS A 528 -33.46 -14.45 33.54
N THR A 529 -32.58 -13.82 34.31
CA THR A 529 -31.31 -14.39 34.80
C THR A 529 -31.54 -15.41 35.93
N PRO A 530 -30.84 -16.55 35.94
CA PRO A 530 -30.60 -17.33 37.15
C PRO A 530 -29.37 -16.78 37.90
N THR A 531 -29.48 -16.81 39.22
CA THR A 531 -28.53 -16.38 40.26
C THR A 531 -27.17 -17.09 40.22
N THR A 532 -26.09 -16.33 40.41
CA THR A 532 -24.76 -16.83 40.78
C THR A 532 -24.63 -17.01 42.30
N PRO A 533 -23.90 -18.03 42.80
CA PRO A 533 -23.55 -18.15 44.21
C PRO A 533 -22.24 -17.42 44.54
N ASN A 534 -22.20 -16.94 45.79
CA ASN A 534 -21.16 -16.15 46.44
C ASN A 534 -19.78 -16.83 46.53
N THR A 535 -18.73 -16.00 46.49
CA THR A 535 -17.41 -16.31 47.09
C THR A 535 -17.03 -15.15 48.03
N PRO A 536 -16.60 -15.42 49.28
CA PRO A 536 -16.44 -14.40 50.31
C PRO A 536 -15.03 -13.78 50.34
N SER A 537 -14.98 -12.52 50.78
CA SER A 537 -13.79 -11.71 51.00
C SER A 537 -13.05 -12.12 52.29
N ILE A 538 -11.73 -12.29 52.17
CA ILE A 538 -10.83 -12.48 53.32
C ILE A 538 -10.23 -11.13 53.70
N LYS A 539 -10.50 -10.70 54.94
CA LYS A 539 -9.78 -9.62 55.63
C LYS A 539 -8.64 -10.20 56.47
N THR A 540 -7.54 -9.47 56.45
CA THR A 540 -6.32 -9.56 57.24
C THR A 540 -6.54 -9.51 58.76
N THR A 541 -5.77 -10.31 59.51
CA THR A 541 -5.34 -10.01 60.89
C THR A 541 -3.93 -10.55 61.10
N GLU A 542 -3.01 -9.68 61.52
CA GLU A 542 -1.77 -10.02 62.23
C GLU A 542 -2.11 -10.56 63.63
N ASP A 543 -1.38 -11.57 64.10
CA ASP A 543 -0.73 -11.60 65.43
C ASP A 543 -0.13 -12.98 65.75
N GLY A 544 1.08 -12.97 66.31
CA GLY A 544 1.44 -13.81 67.46
C GLY A 544 2.17 -15.14 67.23
N SER A 545 3.44 -15.15 67.69
CA SER A 545 4.36 -16.26 68.05
C SER A 545 5.03 -17.08 66.96
#